data_AF-A0A9X1CS82-F1
#
_entry.id   AF-A0A9X1CS82-F1
#
_cell.length_a   1.000
_cell.length_b   1.000
_cell.length_c   1.000
_cell.angle_alpha   90.00
_cell.angle_beta   90.00
_cell.angle_gamma   90.00
#
_symmetry.space_group_name_H-M   'P 1'
#
loop_
_entity.id
_entity.type
_entity.pdbx_description
1 polymer ?
#
loop_
_entity_poly.entity_id
_entity_poly.type
_entity_poly.pdbx_seq_one_letter_code
_entity_poly.pdbx_strand_id
1 'polypeptide(L)'
;MPDYAWAHLAHLFFAVIFVGGVFFEALVLSVMHTSAVSRESRREVERALSRRAVKVMPWVVAAVFLSGLTMAYLRYLPNLAAPFASSFNLQLTLKVIIAASILLHFVVAVTKMRRHTLTKAWSRYIHTAVLLHMTLIVILAKTMFYFVW
;
A
#
# COMPACT_ATOMS: atom_id res chain seq x y z
N MET A 1 -21.60 -5.96 -14.88
CA MET A 1 -20.75 -5.12 -15.76
C MET A 1 -20.40 -3.76 -15.15
N PRO A 2 -21.36 -2.93 -14.66
CA PRO A 2 -21.02 -1.67 -14.00
C PRO A 2 -20.29 -1.84 -12.65
N ASP A 3 -20.60 -2.90 -11.90
CA ASP A 3 -20.05 -3.10 -10.54
C ASP A 3 -18.53 -3.29 -10.54
N TYR A 4 -18.00 -3.99 -11.55
CA TYR A 4 -16.56 -4.13 -11.74
C TYR A 4 -15.91 -2.79 -12.07
N ALA A 5 -16.54 -1.97 -12.92
CA ALA A 5 -16.01 -0.67 -13.30
C ALA A 5 -15.97 0.29 -12.10
N TRP A 6 -17.03 0.32 -11.28
CA TRP A 6 -17.08 1.08 -10.04
C TRP A 6 -16.05 0.60 -9.02
N ALA A 7 -15.93 -0.71 -8.82
CA ALA A 7 -14.90 -1.28 -7.95
C ALA A 7 -13.49 -0.92 -8.42
N HIS A 8 -13.23 -0.99 -9.72
CA HIS A 8 -11.94 -0.64 -10.30
C HIS A 8 -11.63 0.85 -10.16
N LEU A 9 -12.61 1.73 -10.40
CA LEU A 9 -12.46 3.16 -10.21
C LEU A 9 -12.12 3.49 -8.74
N ALA A 10 -12.92 2.94 -7.81
CA ALA A 10 -12.67 3.10 -6.38
C ALA A 10 -11.28 2.60 -5.99
N HIS A 11 -10.90 1.40 -6.45
CA HIS A 11 -9.59 0.82 -6.17
C HIS A 11 -8.46 1.75 -6.61
N LEU A 12 -8.55 2.29 -7.83
CA LEU A 12 -7.53 3.19 -8.36
C LEU A 12 -7.42 4.48 -7.54
N PHE A 13 -8.54 5.12 -7.21
CA PHE A 13 -8.53 6.36 -6.42
C PHE A 13 -7.94 6.15 -5.03
N PHE A 14 -8.38 5.11 -4.31
CA PHE A 14 -7.83 4.82 -2.98
C PHE A 14 -6.38 4.35 -3.04
N ALA A 15 -5.98 3.61 -4.09
CA ALA A 15 -4.59 3.25 -4.32
C ALA A 15 -3.73 4.49 -4.56
N VAL A 16 -4.20 5.48 -5.34
CA VAL A 16 -3.50 6.74 -5.56
C VAL A 16 -3.32 7.51 -4.24
N ILE A 17 -4.36 7.59 -3.40
CA ILE A 17 -4.25 8.22 -2.07
C ILE A 17 -3.21 7.48 -1.21
N PHE A 18 -3.27 6.15 -1.18
CA PHE A 18 -2.38 5.35 -0.35
C PHE A 18 -0.93 5.41 -0.82
N VAL A 19 -0.69 5.06 -2.08
CA VAL A 19 0.63 5.04 -2.71
C VAL A 19 1.20 6.46 -2.74
N GLY A 20 0.44 7.45 -3.18
CA GLY A 20 0.87 8.84 -3.21
C GLY A 20 1.23 9.38 -1.83
N GLY A 21 0.46 9.04 -0.80
CA GLY A 21 0.78 9.39 0.59
C GLY A 21 2.11 8.80 1.06
N VAL A 22 2.35 7.52 0.79
CA VAL A 22 3.62 6.85 1.16
C VAL A 22 4.80 7.42 0.36
N PHE A 23 4.64 7.67 -0.94
CA PHE A 23 5.69 8.31 -1.74
C PHE A 23 5.99 9.73 -1.27
N PHE A 24 4.97 10.52 -0.94
CA PHE A 24 5.14 11.86 -0.40
C PHE A 24 5.89 11.82 0.94
N GLU A 25 5.53 10.91 1.84
CA GLU A 25 6.21 10.75 3.11
C GLU A 25 7.69 10.32 2.92
N ALA A 26 7.94 9.34 2.04
CA ALA A 26 9.28 8.83 1.78
C ALA A 26 10.20 9.84 1.06
N LEU A 27 9.68 10.57 0.07
CA LEU A 27 10.49 11.43 -0.78
C LEU A 27 10.56 12.86 -0.24
N VAL A 28 9.44 13.41 0.22
CA VAL A 28 9.34 14.83 0.60
C VAL A 28 9.56 14.99 2.11
N LEU A 29 8.82 14.25 2.94
CA LEU A 29 8.94 14.38 4.40
C LEU A 29 10.25 13.80 4.96
N SER A 30 11.04 13.10 4.16
CA SER A 30 12.41 12.70 4.52
C SER A 30 13.30 13.89 4.87
N VAL A 31 13.01 15.09 4.35
CA VAL A 31 13.73 16.34 4.70
C VAL A 31 13.66 16.64 6.20
N MET A 32 12.58 16.24 6.89
CA MET A 32 12.44 16.42 8.34
C MET A 32 13.50 15.65 9.13
N HIS A 33 14.18 14.69 8.49
CA HIS A 33 15.24 13.91 9.11
C HIS A 33 16.63 14.51 8.92
N THR A 34 16.74 15.61 8.19
CA THR A 34 17.98 16.38 7.96
C THR A 34 18.20 17.44 9.05
N SER A 35 19.34 18.12 9.01
CA SER A 35 19.68 19.25 9.89
C SER A 35 18.86 20.52 9.62
N ALA A 36 18.03 20.54 8.56
CA ALA A 36 17.19 21.69 8.21
C ALA A 36 16.05 21.94 9.20
N VAL A 37 15.70 20.96 10.05
CA VAL A 37 14.60 21.06 11.02
C VAL A 37 15.10 20.76 12.43
N SER A 38 14.72 21.59 13.39
CA SER A 38 15.06 21.37 14.80
C SER A 38 14.48 20.05 15.32
N ARG A 39 15.13 19.43 16.32
CA ARG A 39 14.66 18.17 16.92
C ARG A 39 13.29 18.30 17.57
N GLU A 40 12.98 19.47 18.12
CA GLU A 40 11.70 19.77 18.77
C GLU A 40 10.58 19.86 17.74
N SER A 41 10.74 20.70 16.72
CA SER A 41 9.76 20.85 15.64
C SER A 41 9.52 19.54 14.90
N ARG A 42 10.58 18.75 14.65
CA ARG A 42 10.46 17.40 14.07
C ARG A 42 9.57 16.50 14.92
N ARG A 43 9.75 16.48 16.24
CA ARG A 43 8.99 15.63 17.16
C ARG A 43 7.52 16.04 17.23
N GLU A 44 7.22 17.33 17.18
CA GLU A 44 5.85 17.83 17.15
C GLU A 44 5.12 17.44 15.86
N VAL A 45 5.77 17.65 14.71
CA VAL A 45 5.21 17.28 13.40
C VAL A 45 5.02 15.77 13.30
N GLU A 46 6.03 14.96 13.68
CA GLU A 46 5.93 13.48 13.69
C GLU A 46 4.75 13.01 14.56
N ARG A 47 4.51 13.65 15.72
CA ARG A 47 3.37 13.33 16.59
C ARG A 47 2.03 13.69 15.95
N ALA A 48 1.92 14.89 15.38
CA ALA A 48 0.68 15.33 14.72
C ALA A 48 0.35 14.44 13.50
N LEU A 49 1.36 14.14 12.67
CA LEU A 49 1.24 13.27 11.51
C LEU A 49 0.84 11.85 11.92
N SER A 50 1.52 11.27 12.91
CA SER A 50 1.21 9.92 13.40
C SER A 50 -0.22 9.80 13.90
N ARG A 51 -0.72 10.81 14.63
CA ARG A 51 -2.12 10.84 15.11
C ARG A 51 -3.12 10.86 13.95
N ARG A 52 -2.86 11.66 12.91
CA ARG A 52 -3.72 11.71 11.72
C ARG A 52 -3.64 10.41 10.91
N ALA A 53 -2.44 9.87 10.71
CA ALA A 53 -2.19 8.65 9.94
C ALA A 53 -2.96 7.45 10.53
N VAL A 54 -2.90 7.23 11.84
CA VAL A 54 -3.62 6.11 12.49
C VAL A 54 -5.15 6.24 12.39
N LYS A 55 -5.67 7.46 12.21
CA LYS A 55 -7.11 7.71 12.06
C LYS A 55 -7.59 7.58 10.62
N VAL A 56 -6.79 7.99 9.64
CA VAL A 56 -7.19 8.07 8.22
C VAL A 56 -6.78 6.82 7.44
N MET A 57 -5.53 6.38 7.59
CA MET A 57 -4.96 5.34 6.73
C MET A 57 -5.71 4.00 6.80
N PRO A 58 -6.23 3.52 7.95
CA PRO A 58 -6.95 2.25 7.98
C PRO A 58 -8.18 2.23 7.06
N TRP A 59 -8.87 3.36 6.91
CA TRP A 59 -10.03 3.46 6.02
C TRP A 59 -9.63 3.44 4.56
N VAL A 60 -8.57 4.16 4.20
CA VAL A 60 -8.02 4.15 2.83
C VAL A 60 -7.56 2.75 2.46
N VAL A 61 -6.77 2.11 3.32
CA VAL A 61 -6.28 0.74 3.11
C VAL A 61 -7.45 -0.23 3.01
N ALA A 62 -8.42 -0.18 3.93
CA ALA A 62 -9.61 -1.03 3.87
C ALA A 62 -10.36 -0.87 2.54
N ALA A 63 -10.54 0.35 2.05
CA ALA A 63 -11.20 0.61 0.76
C ALA A 63 -10.41 0.03 -0.43
N VAL A 64 -9.07 0.12 -0.44
CA VAL A 64 -8.21 -0.53 -1.46
C VAL A 64 -8.41 -2.05 -1.44
N PHE A 65 -8.38 -2.68 -0.27
CA PHE A 65 -8.49 -4.14 -0.18
C PHE A 65 -9.90 -4.64 -0.49
N LEU A 66 -10.94 -3.96 -0.01
CA LEU A 66 -12.32 -4.31 -0.30
C LEU A 66 -12.61 -4.23 -1.80
N SER A 67 -12.26 -3.10 -2.44
CA SER A 67 -12.43 -2.95 -3.89
C SER A 67 -11.59 -3.95 -4.70
N GLY A 68 -10.37 -4.26 -4.25
CA GLY A 68 -9.51 -5.29 -4.85
C GLY A 68 -10.12 -6.69 -4.78
N LEU A 69 -10.64 -7.07 -3.61
CA LEU A 69 -11.34 -8.35 -3.41
C LEU A 69 -12.62 -8.43 -4.25
N THR A 70 -13.39 -7.34 -4.35
CA THR A 70 -14.56 -7.28 -5.24
C THR A 70 -14.15 -7.51 -6.69
N MET A 71 -13.10 -6.88 -7.19
CA MET A 71 -12.60 -7.13 -8.55
C MET A 71 -12.14 -8.58 -8.74
N ALA A 72 -11.46 -9.16 -7.75
CA ALA A 72 -11.03 -10.55 -7.80
C ALA A 72 -12.23 -11.50 -7.89
N TYR A 73 -13.20 -11.33 -7.01
CA TYR A 73 -14.43 -12.12 -6.97
C TYR A 73 -15.24 -12.03 -8.27
N LEU A 74 -15.42 -10.82 -8.80
CA LEU A 74 -16.26 -10.60 -9.98
C LEU A 74 -15.62 -11.06 -11.30
N ARG A 75 -14.29 -11.09 -11.40
CA ARG A 75 -13.62 -11.29 -12.70
C ARG A 75 -12.39 -12.20 -12.67
N TYR A 76 -11.62 -12.21 -11.59
CA TYR A 76 -10.27 -12.80 -11.63
C TYR A 76 -10.10 -14.09 -10.83
N LEU A 77 -11.15 -14.65 -10.22
CA LEU A 77 -11.08 -15.96 -9.57
C LEU A 77 -10.52 -17.06 -10.50
N PRO A 78 -10.95 -17.19 -11.77
CA PRO A 78 -10.38 -18.20 -12.66
C PRO A 78 -8.88 -17.98 -12.92
N ASN A 79 -8.44 -16.72 -13.06
CA ASN A 79 -7.03 -16.38 -13.25
C ASN A 79 -6.19 -16.74 -12.02
N LEU A 80 -6.72 -16.47 -10.82
CA LEU A 80 -6.05 -16.78 -9.55
C LEU A 80 -6.02 -18.28 -9.25
N ALA A 81 -6.98 -19.06 -9.75
CA ALA A 81 -7.02 -20.52 -9.61
C ALA A 81 -5.95 -21.22 -10.47
N ALA A 82 -5.48 -20.58 -11.55
CA ALA A 82 -4.48 -21.11 -12.46
C ALA A 82 -3.28 -20.14 -12.62
N PRO A 83 -2.50 -19.90 -11.55
CA PRO A 83 -1.52 -18.81 -11.49
C PRO A 83 -0.40 -18.94 -12.53
N PHE A 84 -0.05 -20.17 -12.94
CA PHE A 84 1.02 -20.42 -13.93
C PHE A 84 0.52 -20.62 -15.36
N ALA A 85 -0.80 -20.49 -15.60
CA ALA A 85 -1.38 -20.73 -16.93
C ALA A 85 -1.14 -19.58 -17.92
N SER A 86 -0.74 -18.41 -17.44
CA SER A 86 -0.31 -17.29 -18.30
C SER A 86 0.55 -16.29 -17.53
N SER A 87 1.35 -15.54 -18.28
CA SER A 87 2.01 -14.30 -17.82
C SER A 87 1.10 -13.35 -17.03
N PHE A 88 -0.16 -13.18 -17.44
CA PHE A 88 -1.15 -12.36 -16.76
C PHE A 88 -1.50 -12.92 -15.38
N ASN A 89 -1.83 -14.21 -15.31
CA ASN A 89 -2.24 -14.88 -14.08
C ASN A 89 -1.12 -14.85 -13.04
N LEU A 90 0.12 -15.08 -13.49
CA LEU A 90 1.30 -15.09 -12.62
C LEU A 90 1.51 -13.72 -12.00
N GLN A 91 1.53 -12.66 -12.81
CA GLN A 91 1.72 -11.30 -12.33
C GLN A 91 0.57 -10.84 -11.44
N LEU A 92 -0.68 -11.19 -11.78
CA LEU A 92 -1.83 -10.93 -10.92
C LEU A 92 -1.67 -11.60 -9.55
N THR A 93 -1.24 -12.86 -9.52
CA THR A 93 -1.04 -13.63 -8.29
C THR A 93 0.06 -13.01 -7.44
N LEU A 94 1.19 -12.64 -8.06
CA LEU A 94 2.27 -11.90 -7.39
C LEU A 94 1.76 -10.58 -6.79
N LYS A 95 0.96 -9.80 -7.54
CA LYS A 95 0.35 -8.57 -7.00
C LYS A 95 -0.50 -8.83 -5.77
N VAL A 96 -1.31 -9.89 -5.76
CA VAL A 96 -2.16 -10.24 -4.62
C VAL A 96 -1.32 -10.65 -3.40
N ILE A 97 -0.27 -11.47 -3.60
CA ILE A 97 0.64 -11.88 -2.52
C ILE A 97 1.36 -10.65 -1.94
N ILE A 98 1.87 -9.78 -2.80
CA ILE A 98 2.54 -8.55 -2.38
C ILE A 98 1.57 -7.62 -1.66
N ALA A 99 0.34 -7.48 -2.13
CA ALA A 99 -0.69 -6.71 -1.45
C ALA A 99 -0.98 -7.28 -0.05
N ALA A 100 -1.12 -8.59 0.09
CA ALA A 100 -1.31 -9.24 1.40
C ALA A 100 -0.12 -8.96 2.34
N SER A 101 1.12 -8.97 1.83
CA SER A 101 2.31 -8.54 2.58
C SER A 101 2.21 -7.08 3.05
N ILE A 102 1.78 -6.15 2.19
CA ILE A 102 1.55 -4.74 2.58
C ILE A 102 0.50 -4.65 3.69
N LEU A 103 -0.61 -5.39 3.58
CA LEU A 103 -1.65 -5.39 4.61
C LEU A 103 -1.11 -5.86 5.96
N LEU A 104 -0.30 -6.93 5.96
CA LEU A 104 0.33 -7.43 7.18
C LEU A 104 1.24 -6.35 7.80
N HIS A 105 2.12 -5.73 7.00
CA HIS A 105 2.99 -4.65 7.46
C HIS A 105 2.18 -3.49 8.03
N PHE A 106 1.07 -3.12 7.38
CA PHE A 106 0.19 -2.05 7.81
C PHE A 106 -0.50 -2.37 9.14
N VAL A 107 -1.06 -3.57 9.29
CA VAL A 107 -1.70 -4.02 10.54
C VAL A 107 -0.69 -4.05 11.68
N VAL A 108 0.52 -4.57 11.44
CA VAL A 108 1.61 -4.58 12.43
C VAL A 108 1.99 -3.16 12.83
N ALA A 109 2.14 -2.23 11.87
CA ALA A 109 2.46 -0.84 12.13
C ALA A 109 1.40 -0.17 13.00
N VAL A 110 0.13 -0.21 12.57
CA VAL A 110 -0.98 0.41 13.31
C VAL A 110 -1.10 -0.18 14.72
N THR A 111 -0.95 -1.49 14.86
CA THR A 111 -0.99 -2.16 16.17
C THR A 111 0.14 -1.68 17.08
N LYS A 112 1.38 -1.63 16.57
CA LYS A 112 2.54 -1.12 17.34
C LYS A 112 2.40 0.36 17.67
N MET A 113 1.87 1.18 16.76
CA MET A 113 1.61 2.60 17.00
C MET A 113 0.57 2.80 18.10
N ARG A 114 -0.56 2.07 18.05
CA ARG A 114 -1.62 2.12 19.08
C ARG A 114 -1.13 1.66 20.45
N ARG A 115 -0.22 0.69 20.49
CA ARG A 115 0.41 0.19 21.74
C ARG A 115 1.62 1.01 22.18
N HIS A 116 2.00 2.07 21.43
CA HIS A 116 3.21 2.86 21.68
C HIS A 116 4.52 2.05 21.72
N THR A 117 4.58 0.89 21.04
CA THR A 117 5.76 0.00 20.98
C THR A 117 6.53 0.07 19.67
N LEU A 118 6.18 0.99 18.77
CA LEU A 118 6.86 1.16 17.50
C LEU A 118 8.23 1.83 17.69
N THR A 119 9.31 1.09 17.45
CA THR A 119 10.67 1.64 17.48
C THR A 119 11.02 2.31 16.14
N LYS A 120 12.03 3.19 16.14
CA LYS A 120 12.52 3.85 14.92
C LYS A 120 13.01 2.86 13.86
N ALA A 121 13.68 1.78 14.28
CA ALA A 121 14.17 0.74 13.37
C ALA A 121 13.00 -0.01 12.70
N TRP A 122 11.99 -0.38 13.49
CA TRP A 122 10.77 -1.01 12.97
C TRP A 122 10.00 -0.10 12.01
N SER A 123 9.86 1.18 12.36
CA SER A 123 9.21 2.18 11.51
C SER A 123 9.93 2.27 10.15
N ARG A 124 11.26 2.40 10.15
CA ARG A 124 12.07 2.46 8.94
C ARG A 124 11.91 1.19 8.09
N TYR A 125 12.01 0.01 8.70
CA TYR A 125 11.83 -1.26 8.01
C TYR A 125 10.46 -1.34 7.31
N ILE A 126 9.38 -1.08 8.05
CA ILE A 126 8.02 -1.16 7.50
C ILE A 126 7.85 -0.15 6.36
N HIS A 127 8.33 1.09 6.54
CA HIS A 127 8.20 2.12 5.52
C HIS A 127 8.96 1.74 4.24
N THR A 128 10.22 1.31 4.35
CA THR A 128 11.03 0.86 3.20
C THR A 128 10.41 -0.37 2.53
N ALA A 129 9.95 -1.35 3.31
CA ALA A 129 9.31 -2.54 2.77
C ALA A 129 8.03 -2.18 2.00
N VAL A 130 7.14 -1.38 2.58
CA VAL A 130 5.88 -0.98 1.94
C VAL A 130 6.14 -0.17 0.66
N LEU A 131 7.11 0.75 0.67
CA LEU A 131 7.49 1.51 -0.52
C LEU A 131 7.97 0.61 -1.67
N LEU A 132 8.81 -0.38 -1.35
CA LEU A 132 9.30 -1.35 -2.35
C LEU A 132 8.15 -2.22 -2.89
N HIS A 133 7.31 -2.75 -2.01
CA HIS A 133 6.15 -3.55 -2.43
C HIS A 133 5.16 -2.74 -3.29
N MET A 134 4.91 -1.46 -2.95
CA MET A 134 4.05 -0.57 -3.75
C MET A 134 4.61 -0.32 -5.14
N THR A 135 5.92 -0.04 -5.22
CA THR A 135 6.61 0.15 -6.50
C THR A 135 6.48 -1.08 -7.37
N LEU A 136 6.68 -2.26 -6.78
CA LEU A 136 6.54 -3.54 -7.47
C LEU A 136 5.10 -3.80 -7.94
N ILE A 137 4.08 -3.48 -7.12
CA ILE A 137 2.68 -3.58 -7.53
C ILE A 137 2.38 -2.69 -8.74
N VAL A 138 2.87 -1.44 -8.75
CA VAL A 138 2.64 -0.50 -9.86
C VAL A 138 3.27 -1.02 -11.15
N ILE A 139 4.50 -1.54 -11.07
CA ILE A 139 5.18 -2.16 -12.22
C ILE A 139 4.35 -3.35 -12.72
N LEU A 140 4.04 -4.32 -11.84
CA LEU A 140 3.25 -5.50 -12.19
C LEU A 140 1.88 -5.14 -12.76
N ALA A 141 1.24 -4.08 -12.24
CA ALA A 141 -0.05 -3.61 -12.75
C ALA A 141 0.00 -3.17 -14.20
N LYS A 142 1.16 -2.72 -14.66
CA LYS A 142 1.35 -2.25 -16.02
C LYS A 142 1.89 -3.37 -16.91
N THR A 143 2.87 -4.11 -16.45
CA THR A 143 3.55 -5.17 -17.21
C THR A 143 2.66 -6.39 -17.47
N MET A 144 1.64 -6.64 -16.64
CA MET A 144 0.68 -7.75 -16.84
C MET A 144 -0.15 -7.63 -18.13
N PHE A 145 -0.16 -6.46 -18.77
CA PHE A 145 -0.83 -6.23 -20.05
C PHE A 145 0.13 -6.16 -21.26
N TYR A 146 1.45 -6.21 -21.01
CA TYR A 146 2.47 -6.06 -22.05
C TYR A 146 3.27 -7.33 -22.31
N PHE A 147 3.51 -8.12 -21.26
CA PHE A 147 4.13 -9.43 -21.43
C PHE A 147 3.02 -10.46 -21.68
N VAL A 148 3.12 -11.14 -22.81
CA VAL A 148 2.19 -12.19 -23.21
C VAL A 148 2.99 -13.41 -23.62
N TRP A 149 2.73 -14.49 -22.89
CA TRP A 149 3.13 -15.87 -23.14
C TRP A 149 2.19 -16.76 -22.35
#